data_AF-A0A2V9D7Z6-F1
#
_entry.id   AF-A0A2V9D7Z6-F1
#
_cell.length_a   1.000
_cell.length_b   1.000
_cell.length_c   1.000
_cell.angle_alpha   90.00
_cell.angle_beta   90.00
_cell.angle_gamma   90.00
#
_symmetry.space_group_name_H-M   'P 1'
#
loop_
_entity.id
_entity.type
_entity.pdbx_description
1 polymer ?
#
loop_
_entity_poly.entity_id
_entity_poly.type
_entity_poly.pdbx_seq_one_letter_code
_entity_poly.pdbx_strand_id
1 'polypeptide(L)' 'MQGSWQQKWYLPPKHPRRTTLGHIVPLARGGPHTRANTGCECSGCNSAKKDNLDSELTDPRFKLLPTN' A
#
# COMPACT_ATOMS: atom_id res chain seq x y z
N MET A 1 13.26 29.79 20.27
CA MET A 1 12.36 29.42 19.16
C MET A 1 12.66 27.97 18.80
N GLN A 2 11.76 27.04 19.12
CA GLN A 2 11.94 25.62 18.82
C GLN A 2 11.52 25.38 17.36
N GLY A 3 12.47 24.97 16.51
CA GLY A 3 12.24 24.74 15.09
C GLY A 3 11.42 23.49 14.83
N SER A 4 10.23 23.66 14.24
CA SER A 4 9.32 22.58 13.82
C SER A 4 9.83 21.89 12.54
N TRP A 5 10.92 21.13 12.64
CA TRP A 5 11.51 20.45 11.48
C TRP A 5 10.82 19.13 11.09
N GLN A 6 9.79 18.67 11.82
CA GLN A 6 9.28 17.30 11.66
C GLN A 6 7.92 17.13 10.95
N GLN A 7 7.21 18.21 10.59
CA GLN A 7 5.80 18.09 10.19
C GLN A 7 5.55 18.07 8.67
N LYS A 8 6.54 18.40 7.83
CA LYS A 8 6.31 18.60 6.39
C LYS A 8 6.11 17.30 5.60
N TRP A 9 6.57 16.16 6.09
CA TRP A 9 6.63 14.90 5.33
C TRP A 9 6.03 13.67 6.05
N TYR A 10 5.47 13.85 7.25
CA TYR A 10 4.83 12.77 8.00
C TYR A 10 3.32 12.74 7.75
N LEU A 11 2.85 11.66 7.12
CA LEU A 11 1.41 11.40 7.02
C LEU A 11 0.93 10.69 8.29
N PRO A 12 -0.18 11.13 8.92
CA PRO A 12 -0.65 10.52 10.17
C PRO A 12 -1.03 9.05 9.96
N PRO A 13 -1.05 8.22 11.02
CA PRO A 13 -1.26 6.76 10.93
C PRO A 13 -2.48 6.31 10.11
N LYS A 14 -3.58 7.07 10.16
CA LYS A 14 -4.84 6.77 9.45
C LYS A 14 -4.97 7.46 8.09
N HIS A 15 -3.93 8.14 7.61
CA HIS A 15 -3.99 8.84 6.34
C HIS A 15 -3.98 7.84 5.17
N PRO A 16 -4.91 7.92 4.20
CA PRO A 16 -5.03 6.93 3.12
C PRO A 16 -3.80 6.87 2.21
N ARG A 17 -3.05 7.98 2.08
CA ARG A 17 -1.78 8.01 1.32
C ARG A 17 -0.54 7.60 2.13
N ARG A 18 -0.69 7.19 3.40
CA ARG A 18 0.45 6.71 4.21
C ARG A 18 0.99 5.44 3.59
N THR A 19 2.30 5.31 3.44
CA THR A 19 2.93 4.10 2.93
C THR A 19 2.79 2.94 3.92
N THR A 20 2.48 1.76 3.39
CA THR A 20 2.35 0.49 4.10
C THR A 20 3.04 -0.60 3.29
N LEU A 21 3.39 -1.70 3.96
CA LEU A 21 3.83 -2.93 3.29
C LEU A 21 2.58 -3.73 2.90
N GLY A 22 2.36 -3.91 1.61
CA GLY A 22 1.28 -4.74 1.05
C GLY A 22 1.82 -6.05 0.49
N HIS A 23 0.99 -7.09 0.47
CA HIS A 23 1.33 -8.38 -0.12
C HIS A 23 0.76 -8.49 -1.55
N ILE A 24 1.58 -8.97 -2.50
CA ILE A 24 1.14 -9.19 -3.89
C ILE A 24 0.07 -10.28 -3.91
N VAL A 25 0.41 -11.47 -3.40
CA VAL A 25 -0.52 -12.53 -3.06
C VAL A 25 -0.90 -12.39 -1.58
N PRO A 26 -2.19 -12.17 -1.25
CA PRO A 26 -2.64 -12.01 0.13
C PRO A 26 -2.31 -13.20 1.03
N LEU A 27 -2.00 -12.93 2.30
CA LEU A 27 -1.74 -13.97 3.30
C LEU A 27 -2.94 -14.91 3.47
N ALA A 28 -4.17 -14.38 3.44
CA ALA A 28 -5.40 -15.16 3.51
C ALA A 28 -5.54 -16.17 2.34
N ARG A 29 -4.80 -15.96 1.25
CA ARG A 29 -4.74 -16.86 0.08
C ARG A 29 -3.45 -17.68 0.01
N GLY A 30 -2.68 -17.75 1.10
CA GLY A 30 -1.45 -18.54 1.18
C GLY A 30 -0.22 -17.86 0.60
N GLY A 31 -0.26 -16.55 0.35
CA GLY A 31 0.93 -15.79 -0.06
C GLY A 31 2.03 -15.83 1.01
N PRO A 32 3.32 -15.96 0.66
CA PRO A 32 4.39 -16.07 1.64
C PRO A 32 4.85 -14.70 2.19
N HIS A 33 5.45 -14.68 3.38
CA HIS A 33 6.12 -13.51 3.95
C HIS A 33 7.54 -13.35 3.38
N THR A 34 7.65 -12.95 2.12
CA THR A 34 8.93 -12.73 1.45
C THR A 34 9.02 -11.35 0.83
N ARG A 35 10.26 -10.88 0.61
CA ARG A 35 10.50 -9.63 -0.12
C ARG A 35 9.90 -9.67 -1.53
N ALA A 36 9.89 -10.85 -2.15
CA ALA A 36 9.33 -11.03 -3.49
C ALA A 36 7.79 -10.96 -3.52
N ASN A 37 7.12 -11.26 -2.42
CA ASN A 37 5.66 -11.19 -2.31
C ASN A 37 5.17 -9.90 -1.63
N THR A 38 6.05 -8.92 -1.40
CA THR A 38 5.68 -7.67 -0.73
C THR A 38 6.09 -6.44 -1.54
N GLY A 39 5.32 -5.35 -1.41
CA GLY A 39 5.54 -4.09 -2.11
C GLY A 39 5.13 -2.88 -1.28
N CYS A 40 5.53 -1.69 -1.72
CA CYS A 40 5.09 -0.43 -1.11
C CYS A 40 3.69 -0.08 -1.64
N GLU A 41 2.72 0.03 -0.75
CA GLU A 41 1.34 0.41 -1.09
C GLU A 41 0.84 1.54 -0.20
N CYS A 42 -0.06 2.37 -0.75
CA CYS A 42 -0.77 3.34 0.06
C CYS A 42 -1.74 2.63 1.02
N SER A 43 -1.91 3.12 2.25
CA SER A 43 -2.77 2.49 3.26
C SER A 43 -4.21 2.32 2.76
N GLY A 44 -4.73 3.29 2.01
CA GLY A 44 -6.08 3.20 1.43
C GLY A 44 -6.17 2.15 0.33
N CYS A 45 -5.11 1.99 -0.46
CA CYS A 45 -4.98 1.00 -1.52
C CYS A 45 -4.96 -0.40 -0.89
N ASN A 46 -4.00 -0.64 0.01
CA ASN A 46 -3.84 -1.92 0.69
C ASN A 46 -5.13 -2.36 1.42
N SER A 47 -5.77 -1.43 2.14
CA SER A 47 -7.05 -1.71 2.82
C SER A 47 -8.20 -2.02 1.86
N ALA A 48 -8.25 -1.38 0.69
CA ALA A 48 -9.33 -1.59 -0.27
C ALA A 48 -9.08 -2.82 -1.18
N LYS A 49 -7.81 -3.20 -1.41
CA LYS A 49 -7.42 -4.47 -2.05
C LYS A 49 -7.90 -5.68 -1.25
N LYS A 50 -7.82 -5.62 0.09
CA LYS A 50 -8.18 -6.73 1.00
C LYS A 50 -7.45 -8.02 0.61
N ASP A 51 -8.19 -9.11 0.44
CA ASP A 51 -7.68 -10.42 0.04
C ASP A 51 -7.82 -10.66 -1.47
N ASN A 52 -8.00 -9.62 -2.29
CA ASN A 52 -8.04 -9.77 -3.74
C ASN A 52 -6.63 -9.81 -4.34
N LEU A 53 -6.50 -10.53 -5.47
CA LEU A 53 -5.34 -10.40 -6.34
C LEU A 53 -5.45 -9.12 -7.17
N ASP A 54 -4.33 -8.57 -7.63
CA ASP A 54 -4.33 -7.35 -8.45
C ASP A 54 -5.17 -7.50 -9.73
N SER A 55 -5.19 -8.71 -10.31
CA SER A 55 -6.02 -9.06 -11.48
C SER A 55 -7.53 -9.02 -11.22
N GLU A 56 -7.95 -9.03 -9.96
CA GLU A 56 -9.36 -9.01 -9.54
C GLU A 56 -9.83 -7.59 -9.20
N LEU A 57 -8.92 -6.62 -9.14
CA LEU A 57 -9.25 -5.23 -8.86
C LEU A 57 -9.83 -4.56 -10.11
N THR A 58 -11.15 -4.38 -10.13
CA THR A 58 -11.87 -3.71 -11.22
C THR A 58 -11.89 -2.19 -11.09
N ASP A 59 -11.51 -1.66 -9.92
CA ASP A 59 -11.56 -0.24 -9.64
C ASP A 59 -10.36 0.48 -10.28
N PRO A 60 -10.60 1.52 -11.09
CA PRO A 60 -9.55 2.23 -11.83
C PRO A 60 -8.50 2.90 -10.92
N ARG A 61 -8.77 3.06 -9.62
CA ARG A 61 -7.81 3.58 -8.63
C ARG A 61 -6.65 2.62 -8.33
N PHE A 62 -6.76 1.35 -8.71
CA PHE A 62 -5.72 0.34 -8.52
C PHE A 62 -4.91 0.02 -9.77
N LYS A 63 -5.13 0.76 -10.87
CA LYS A 63 -4.34 0.55 -12.08
C LYS A 63 -2.86 0.77 -11.72
N LEU A 64 -2.09 -0.31 -11.77
CA LEU A 64 -0.64 -0.27 -11.83
C LEU A 64 -0.27 0.84 -12.81
N LEU A 65 0.47 1.84 -12.34
CA LEU A 65 1.06 2.80 -13.26
C LEU A 65 1.86 1.98 -14.27
N PRO A 66 1.72 2.23 -15.58
CA PRO A 66 2.42 1.45 -16.59
C PRO A 66 3.91 1.48 -16.25
N THR A 67 4.48 0.29 -16.07
CA THR A 67 5.93 0.12 -15.94
C THR A 67 6.53 0.40 -17.31
N ASN A 68 7.20 1.54 -17.46
CA ASN A 68 8.09 1.82 -18.58
C ASN A 68 9.23 0.78 -18.65
#